data_AF-A0A3Q9WEP4-F1
#
_entry.id   AF-A0A3Q9WEP4-F1
#
_cell.length_a   1.000
_cell.length_b   1.000
_cell.length_c   1.000
_cell.angle_alpha   90.00
_cell.angle_beta   90.00
_cell.angle_gamma   90.00
#
_symmetry.space_group_name_H-M   'P 1'
#
loop_
_entity.id
_entity.type
_entity.pdbx_description
1 polymer ?
#
loop_
_entity_poly.entity_id
_entity_poly.type
_entity_poly.pdbx_seq_one_letter_code
_entity_poly.pdbx_strand_id
1 'polypeptide(L)'
;MTIAAQSAQLLADLGVQHPDRMLGPLMKASLENALSSGESALTGPVARGDAGTVRAHRAALEAHDAPDTRQAYLGMARATALRALERGVLSPAQGEAILAALADVPGGSGPPRPPQDGASGPPP
;
A
#
# COMPACT_ATOMS: atom_id res chain seq x y z
N MET A 1 -13.34 -4.80 -9.02
CA MET A 1 -13.92 -5.00 -7.67
C MET A 1 -12.90 -5.43 -6.62
N THR A 2 -11.72 -5.91 -6.99
CA THR A 2 -10.70 -6.45 -6.06
C THR A 2 -10.29 -5.47 -4.96
N ILE A 3 -9.90 -4.24 -5.31
CA ILE A 3 -9.44 -3.27 -4.29
C ILE A 3 -10.54 -2.89 -3.29
N ALA A 4 -11.79 -2.89 -3.74
CA ALA A 4 -12.92 -2.59 -2.87
C ALA A 4 -13.15 -3.72 -1.85
N ALA A 5 -13.08 -4.96 -2.31
CA ALA A 5 -13.18 -6.14 -1.45
C ALA A 5 -12.00 -6.21 -0.46
N GLN A 6 -10.77 -6.00 -0.93
CA GLN A 6 -9.57 -5.97 -0.08
C GLN A 6 -9.65 -4.88 1.00
N SER A 7 -10.12 -3.68 0.63
CA SER A 7 -10.32 -2.59 1.60
C SER A 7 -11.39 -2.95 2.64
N ALA A 8 -12.49 -3.57 2.21
CA ALA A 8 -13.56 -3.97 3.12
C ALA A 8 -13.10 -5.07 4.10
N GLN A 9 -12.34 -6.04 3.61
CA GLN A 9 -11.75 -7.09 4.43
C GLN A 9 -10.79 -6.51 5.47
N LEU A 10 -9.85 -5.66 5.05
CA LEU A 10 -8.89 -5.04 5.96
C LEU A 10 -9.59 -4.23 7.08
N LEU A 11 -10.64 -3.48 6.75
CA LEU A 11 -11.42 -2.76 7.76
C LEU A 11 -12.18 -3.72 8.70
N ALA A 12 -12.74 -4.81 8.18
CA ALA A 12 -13.41 -5.81 9.01
C ALA A 12 -12.42 -6.48 9.98
N ASP A 13 -11.22 -6.82 9.52
CA ASP A 13 -10.14 -7.41 10.33
C ASP A 13 -9.68 -6.45 11.44
N LEU A 14 -9.81 -5.14 11.20
CA LEU A 14 -9.58 -4.07 12.17
C LEU A 14 -10.76 -3.82 13.14
N GLY A 15 -11.83 -4.63 13.05
CA GLY A 15 -12.99 -4.55 13.94
C GLY A 15 -14.08 -3.57 13.49
N VAL A 16 -13.98 -3.02 12.27
CA VAL A 16 -15.04 -2.17 11.70
C VAL A 16 -16.25 -3.03 11.34
N GLN A 17 -17.38 -2.79 12.00
CA GLN A 17 -18.58 -3.62 11.89
C GLN A 17 -19.31 -3.50 10.54
N HIS A 18 -19.27 -2.31 9.92
CA HIS A 18 -19.95 -2.02 8.66
C HIS A 18 -19.02 -1.31 7.68
N PRO A 19 -17.98 -2.00 7.17
CA PRO A 19 -16.97 -1.38 6.31
C PRO A 19 -17.56 -0.86 5.00
N ASP A 20 -18.62 -1.49 4.49
CA ASP A 20 -19.38 -1.08 3.32
C ASP A 20 -20.03 0.32 3.47
N ARG A 21 -20.54 0.63 4.67
CA ARG A 21 -21.17 1.93 4.95
C ARG A 21 -20.16 3.07 4.95
N MET A 22 -18.90 2.77 5.26
CA MET A 22 -17.80 3.73 5.19
C MET A 22 -17.23 3.83 3.77
N LEU A 23 -16.95 2.69 3.15
CA LEU A 23 -16.28 2.63 1.85
C LEU A 23 -17.19 3.03 0.69
N GLY A 24 -18.48 2.67 0.72
CA GLY A 24 -19.42 2.94 -0.36
C GLY A 24 -19.47 4.41 -0.77
N PRO A 25 -19.75 5.36 0.15
CA PRO A 25 -19.74 6.78 -0.16
C PRO A 25 -18.39 7.30 -0.65
N LEU A 26 -17.28 6.86 -0.04
CA LEU A 26 -15.93 7.30 -0.41
C LEU A 26 -15.53 6.83 -1.81
N MET A 27 -15.83 5.57 -2.15
CA MET A 27 -15.53 4.99 -3.46
C MET A 27 -16.39 5.62 -4.54
N LYS A 28 -17.69 5.82 -4.27
CA LYS A 28 -18.59 6.51 -5.19
C LYS A 28 -18.07 7.92 -5.50
N ALA A 29 -17.79 8.73 -4.46
CA ALA A 29 -17.29 10.08 -4.65
C ALA A 29 -15.94 10.09 -5.38
N SER A 30 -15.02 9.17 -5.05
CA SER A 30 -13.72 9.07 -5.71
C SER A 30 -13.85 8.71 -7.19
N LEU A 31 -14.74 7.78 -7.53
CA LEU A 31 -15.02 7.40 -8.92
C LEU A 31 -15.70 8.53 -9.69
N GLU A 32 -16.71 9.17 -9.11
CA GLU A 32 -17.40 10.32 -9.71
C GLU A 32 -16.42 11.46 -9.98
N ASN A 33 -15.54 11.77 -9.02
CA ASN A 33 -14.50 12.77 -9.19
C ASN A 33 -13.52 12.39 -10.30
N ALA A 34 -13.08 11.14 -10.35
CA ALA A 34 -12.17 10.65 -11.39
C ALA A 34 -12.81 10.66 -12.79
N LEU A 35 -14.11 10.35 -12.91
CA LEU A 35 -14.83 10.39 -14.19
C LEU A 35 -15.13 11.82 -14.64
N SER A 36 -15.40 12.73 -13.70
CA SER A 36 -15.74 14.13 -13.99
C SER A 36 -14.50 14.97 -14.33
N SER A 37 -13.43 14.82 -13.56
CA SER A 37 -12.22 15.66 -13.67
C SER A 37 -11.01 14.90 -14.22
N GLY A 38 -11.13 13.59 -14.46
CA GLY A 38 -10.00 12.78 -14.90
C GLY A 38 -8.90 12.70 -13.83
N GLU A 39 -7.65 12.56 -14.28
CA GLU A 39 -6.51 12.39 -13.39
C GLU A 39 -6.09 13.68 -12.65
N SER A 40 -6.70 14.84 -12.92
CA SER A 40 -6.52 16.04 -12.06
C SER A 40 -7.30 15.94 -10.75
N ALA A 41 -8.25 15.01 -10.64
CA ALA A 41 -9.00 14.73 -9.41
C ALA A 41 -8.21 13.90 -8.38
N LEU A 42 -6.98 13.49 -8.71
CA LEU A 42 -6.14 12.70 -7.80
C LEU A 42 -5.73 13.55 -6.59
N THR A 43 -6.42 13.35 -5.46
CA THR A 43 -6.17 14.07 -4.21
C THR A 43 -5.36 13.27 -3.20
N GLY A 44 -4.92 12.06 -3.55
CA GLY A 44 -4.17 11.17 -2.66
C GLY A 44 -2.76 11.68 -2.29
N PRO A 45 -2.13 11.12 -1.24
CA PRO A 45 -0.80 11.55 -0.77
C PRO A 45 0.27 11.49 -1.88
N VAL A 46 0.14 10.54 -2.81
CA VAL A 46 1.02 10.44 -3.99
C VAL A 46 0.96 11.70 -4.84
N ALA A 47 -0.23 12.16 -5.23
CA ALA A 47 -0.39 13.31 -6.10
C ALA A 47 0.07 14.63 -5.44
N ARG A 48 0.11 14.68 -4.10
CA ARG A 48 0.64 15.82 -3.33
C ARG A 48 2.15 15.72 -3.06
N GLY A 49 2.79 14.61 -3.42
CA GLY A 49 4.21 14.37 -3.12
C GLY A 49 4.49 14.07 -1.64
N ASP A 50 3.47 13.62 -0.89
CA ASP A 50 3.59 13.31 0.54
C ASP A 50 4.16 11.89 0.75
N ALA A 51 5.48 11.80 0.66
CA ALA A 51 6.22 10.56 0.89
C ALA A 51 6.14 10.07 2.33
N GLY A 52 5.87 10.95 3.30
CA GLY A 52 5.71 10.59 4.71
C GLY A 52 4.48 9.70 4.90
N THR A 53 3.33 10.15 4.40
CA THR A 53 2.08 9.39 4.44
C THR A 53 2.19 8.08 3.66
N VAL A 54 2.85 8.07 2.50
CA VAL A 54 3.07 6.84 1.72
C VAL A 54 3.90 5.80 2.49
N ARG A 55 4.97 6.23 3.19
CA ARG A 55 5.74 5.32 4.07
C ARG A 55 4.89 4.77 5.21
N ALA A 56 4.07 5.62 5.84
CA ALA A 56 3.18 5.21 6.93
C ALA A 56 2.16 4.17 6.46
N HIS A 57 1.55 4.35 5.28
CA HIS A 57 0.63 3.38 4.70
C HIS A 57 1.31 2.04 4.40
N ARG A 58 2.52 2.05 3.81
CA ARG A 58 3.31 0.83 3.57
C ARG A 58 3.56 0.07 4.86
N ALA A 59 4.05 0.78 5.90
CA ALA A 59 4.34 0.19 7.20
C ALA A 59 3.09 -0.39 7.88
N ALA A 60 1.93 0.28 7.77
CA ALA A 60 0.67 -0.23 8.31
C ALA A 60 0.22 -1.51 7.62
N LEU A 61 0.31 -1.58 6.28
CA LEU A 61 -0.04 -2.78 5.52
C LEU A 61 0.93 -3.95 5.77
N GLU A 62 2.21 -3.66 6.00
CA GLU A 62 3.21 -4.64 6.41
C GLU A 62 2.93 -5.18 7.82
N ALA A 63 2.62 -4.29 8.77
CA ALA A 63 2.30 -4.67 10.14
C ALA A 63 1.00 -5.48 10.29
N HIS A 64 0.09 -5.40 9.31
CA HIS A 64 -1.16 -6.16 9.29
C HIS A 64 -1.08 -7.48 8.51
N ASP A 65 0.11 -7.86 8.03
CA ASP A 65 0.32 -9.08 7.25
C ASP A 65 -0.70 -9.25 6.10
N ALA A 66 -0.95 -8.14 5.37
CA ALA A 66 -1.87 -8.09 4.24
C ALA A 66 -1.10 -8.02 2.90
N PRO A 67 -0.38 -9.09 2.49
CA PRO A 67 0.59 -9.03 1.39
C PRO A 67 -0.05 -8.71 0.04
N ASP A 68 -1.25 -9.21 -0.23
CA ASP A 68 -1.99 -8.98 -1.47
C ASP A 68 -2.49 -7.52 -1.58
N THR A 69 -3.00 -6.97 -0.48
CA THR A 69 -3.47 -5.59 -0.36
C THR A 69 -2.30 -4.61 -0.44
N ARG A 70 -1.17 -4.96 0.21
CA ARG A 70 0.10 -4.23 0.10
C ARG A 70 0.58 -4.17 -1.35
N GLN A 71 0.61 -5.30 -2.06
CA GLN A 71 1.01 -5.32 -3.47
C GLN A 71 0.10 -4.47 -4.35
N ALA A 72 -1.22 -4.56 -4.16
CA ALA A 72 -2.19 -3.75 -4.89
C ALA A 72 -1.97 -2.24 -4.63
N TYR A 73 -1.78 -1.84 -3.37
CA TYR A 73 -1.48 -0.46 -2.99
C TYR A 73 -0.20 0.04 -3.67
N LEU A 74 0.91 -0.70 -3.57
CA LEU A 74 2.20 -0.33 -4.15
C LEU A 74 2.12 -0.18 -5.68
N GLY A 75 1.45 -1.10 -6.36
CA GLY A 75 1.26 -1.07 -7.81
C GLY A 75 0.48 0.16 -8.28
N MET A 76 -0.66 0.44 -7.64
CA MET A 76 -1.47 1.61 -7.98
C MET A 76 -0.74 2.91 -7.65
N ALA A 77 -0.14 3.01 -6.46
CA ALA A 77 0.59 4.21 -6.04
C ALA A 77 1.78 4.53 -6.98
N ARG A 78 2.51 3.50 -7.43
CA ARG A 78 3.57 3.66 -8.43
C ARG A 78 3.02 4.18 -9.75
N ALA A 79 1.94 3.60 -10.26
CA ALA A 79 1.30 4.06 -11.50
C ALA A 79 0.83 5.52 -11.39
N THR A 80 0.26 5.90 -10.25
CA THR A 80 -0.14 7.29 -9.96
C THR A 80 1.07 8.24 -9.96
N ALA A 81 2.18 7.84 -9.31
CA ALA A 81 3.38 8.67 -9.22
C ALA A 81 4.00 8.94 -10.61
N LEU A 82 4.10 7.91 -11.45
CA LEU A 82 4.64 8.04 -12.81
C LEU A 82 3.79 8.98 -13.68
N ARG A 83 2.47 8.80 -13.67
CA ARG A 83 1.55 9.70 -14.39
C ARG A 83 1.61 11.14 -13.88
N ALA A 84 1.76 11.33 -12.56
CA ALA A 84 1.87 12.65 -11.97
C ALA A 84 3.19 13.34 -12.33
N LEU A 85 4.28 12.59 -12.49
CA LEU A 85 5.56 13.09 -13.02
C LEU A 85 5.44 13.49 -14.49
N GLU A 86 4.88 12.60 -15.34
CA GLU A 86 4.69 12.87 -16.77
C GLU A 86 3.88 14.14 -17.04
N ARG A 87 2.90 14.43 -16.16
CA ARG A 87 2.03 15.60 -16.24
C ARG A 87 2.58 16.84 -15.55
N GLY A 88 3.74 16.75 -14.89
CA GLY A 88 4.35 17.85 -14.15
C GLY A 88 3.59 18.25 -12.87
N VAL A 89 2.69 17.41 -12.37
CA VAL A 89 2.00 17.60 -11.08
C VAL A 89 2.99 17.42 -9.93
N LEU A 90 3.87 16.42 -10.05
CA LEU A 90 4.99 16.23 -9.14
C LEU A 90 6.27 16.78 -9.77
N SER A 91 7.09 17.45 -8.95
CA SER A 91 8.47 17.70 -9.33
C SER A 91 9.27 16.38 -9.37
N PRO A 92 10.40 16.34 -10.10
CA PRO A 92 11.28 15.17 -10.13
C PRO A 92 11.68 14.70 -8.72
N ALA A 93 12.03 15.64 -7.82
CA ALA A 93 12.41 15.33 -6.45
C ALA A 93 11.24 14.74 -5.63
N GLN A 94 10.02 15.24 -5.81
CA GLN A 94 8.84 14.66 -5.16
C GLN A 94 8.56 13.25 -5.68
N GLY A 95 8.64 13.04 -7.00
CA GLY A 95 8.46 11.73 -7.59
C GLY A 95 9.48 10.71 -7.11
N GLU A 96 10.76 11.09 -7.04
CA GLU A 96 11.82 10.25 -6.48
C GLU A 96 11.54 9.88 -5.02
N ALA A 97 11.16 10.86 -4.19
CA ALA A 97 10.82 10.62 -2.79
C ALA A 97 9.62 9.66 -2.62
N ILE A 98 8.61 9.78 -3.47
CA ILE A 98 7.47 8.85 -3.50
C ILE A 98 7.91 7.45 -3.93
N LEU A 99 8.67 7.32 -5.02
CA LEU A 99 9.13 6.02 -5.51
C LEU A 99 10.04 5.32 -4.50
N ALA A 100 10.87 6.08 -3.78
CA ALA A 100 11.66 5.57 -2.67
C ALA A 100 10.77 5.14 -1.48
N ALA A 101 9.72 5.88 -1.16
CA ALA A 101 8.76 5.49 -0.12
C ALA A 101 7.98 4.21 -0.45
N LEU A 102 7.79 3.93 -1.74
CA LEU A 102 7.14 2.72 -2.27
C LEU A 102 8.10 1.54 -2.44
N ALA A 103 9.41 1.77 -2.36
CA ALA A 103 10.37 0.69 -2.47
C ALA A 103 10.22 -0.25 -1.27
N ASP A 104 10.09 -1.55 -1.56
CA ASP A 104 10.21 -2.57 -0.53
C ASP A 104 11.71 -2.65 -0.20
N VAL A 105 12.10 -2.15 0.96
CA VAL A 105 13.46 -2.37 1.45
C VAL A 105 13.48 -3.81 1.96
N PRO A 106 14.27 -4.73 1.39
CA PRO A 106 14.46 -6.03 2.01
C PRO A 106 15.20 -5.79 3.33
N GLY A 107 14.50 -5.87 4.45
CA GLY A 107 14.99 -5.30 5.72
C GLY A 107 14.39 -5.90 6.98
N GLY A 108 14.32 -7.23 7.03
CA GLY A 108 13.98 -8.00 8.23
C GLY A 108 14.71 -9.35 8.28
N SER A 109 15.89 -9.45 7.68
CA SER A 109 16.77 -10.62 7.88
C SER A 109 17.27 -10.56 9.33
N GLY A 110 16.58 -11.27 10.23
CA GLY A 110 17.18 -11.63 11.52
C GLY A 110 18.53 -12.32 11.30
N PRO A 111 19.45 -12.27 12.28
CA PRO A 111 20.77 -12.89 12.13
C PRO A 111 20.62 -14.36 11.71
N PRO A 112 21.54 -14.90 10.87
CA PRO A 112 21.44 -16.26 10.37
C PRO A 112 21.28 -17.24 11.53
N ARG A 113 20.21 -18.04 11.48
CA ARG A 113 19.95 -19.08 12.48
C ARG A 113 21.16 -20.03 12.47
N PRO A 114 21.77 -20.34 13.62
CA PRO A 114 22.89 -21.26 13.66
C PRO A 114 22.46 -22.63 13.10
N PRO A 115 23.39 -23.39 12.47
CA PRO A 115 23.10 -24.70 11.92
C PRO A 115 22.53 -25.61 13.02
N GLN A 116 21.39 -26.22 12.73
CA GLN A 116 20.85 -27.29 13.57
C GLN A 116 21.62 -28.55 13.24
N ASP A 117 22.64 -28.85 14.03
CA ASP A 117 23.35 -30.11 13.96
C ASP A 117 22.37 -31.24 14.30
N GLY A 118 22.09 -32.06 13.29
CA GLY A 118 21.31 -33.27 13.45
C GLY A 118 22.09 -34.30 14.25
N ALA A 119 21.52 -34.78 15.36
CA ALA A 119 21.43 -36.19 15.73
C ALA A 119 21.01 -36.33 17.19
N SER A 120 19.86 -36.94 17.41
CA SER A 120 19.71 -37.96 18.45
C SER A 120 18.58 -38.87 18.00
N GLY A 121 18.97 -40.05 17.51
CA GLY A 121 18.05 -41.13 17.19
C GLY A 121 17.28 -41.61 18.44
N PRO A 122 16.22 -42.40 18.25
CA PRO A 122 15.39 -42.81 19.36
C PRO A 122 16.07 -43.96 20.13
N PRO A 123 15.92 -44.01 21.46
CA PRO A 123 16.16 -45.24 22.19
C PRO A 123 14.98 -45.61 23.12
N PRO A 124 15.03 -46.82 23.69
CA PRO A 124 14.59 -48.09 23.12
C PRO A 124 13.10 -48.39 23.35
#